data_AF-A0A929VVJ5-F1
#
_entry.id   AF-A0A929VVJ5-F1
#
_cell.length_a   1.000
_cell.length_b   1.000
_cell.length_c   1.000
_cell.angle_alpha   90.00
_cell.angle_beta   90.00
_cell.angle_gamma   90.00
#
_symmetry.space_group_name_H-M   'P 1'
#
loop_
_entity.id
_entity.type
_entity.pdbx_description
1 polymer ?
#
loop_
_entity_poly.entity_id
_entity_poly.type
_entity_poly.pdbx_seq_one_letter_code
_entity_poly.pdbx_strand_id
1 'polypeptide(L)'
;MEYISHIQALIKEQKALGAVEEERGSRYGHIPQIAPEAYNIYTFAPLTEGRLALVEQNIGREIPCQYRTFLTHVSNGMHIFHRCLSLLGLQGEINRKLGAQGPFDLSIPNVYERPSNADASCFFIGGYSYDASNLYMRSGSQKVFYCPRWDITPLKEWNSFSEMLIEEIQRLKSLHGADGMLKSTRRSTLPIA
;
A
#
# COMPACT_ATOMS: atom_id res chain seq x y z
N MET A 1 -6.13 -12.13 11.04
CA MET A 1 -4.76 -11.67 10.73
C MET A 1 -4.45 -10.48 11.62
N GLU A 2 -3.31 -10.47 12.29
CA GLU A 2 -2.98 -9.49 13.35
C GLU A 2 -2.97 -8.03 12.87
N TYR A 3 -2.56 -7.80 11.62
CA TYR A 3 -2.53 -6.46 11.05
C TYR A 3 -3.92 -5.81 10.90
N ILE A 4 -5.03 -6.58 10.88
CA ILE A 4 -6.38 -6.02 10.71
C ILE A 4 -6.74 -5.11 11.87
N SER A 5 -6.48 -5.53 13.11
CA SER A 5 -6.78 -4.72 14.30
C SER A 5 -5.95 -3.43 14.32
N HIS A 6 -4.72 -3.48 13.80
CA HIS A 6 -3.84 -2.32 13.68
C HIS A 6 -4.33 -1.33 12.64
N ILE A 7 -4.81 -1.80 11.48
CA ILE A 7 -5.46 -0.96 10.47
C ILE A 7 -6.72 -0.31 11.06
N GLN A 8 -7.57 -1.08 11.74
CA GLN A 8 -8.81 -0.58 12.34
C GLN A 8 -8.53 0.48 13.41
N ALA A 9 -7.51 0.26 14.25
CA ALA A 9 -7.06 1.24 15.24
C ALA A 9 -6.55 2.52 14.57
N LEU A 10 -5.71 2.39 13.54
CA LEU A 10 -5.21 3.53 12.77
C LEU A 10 -6.35 4.34 12.13
N ILE A 11 -7.31 3.66 11.47
CA ILE A 11 -8.48 4.32 10.86
C ILE A 11 -9.28 5.04 11.93
N LYS A 12 -9.55 4.41 13.07
CA LYS A 12 -10.30 5.04 14.19
C LYS A 12 -9.62 6.32 14.68
N GLU A 13 -8.30 6.31 14.81
CA GLU A 13 -7.53 7.50 15.19
C GLU A 13 -7.61 8.58 14.11
N GLN A 14 -7.37 8.22 12.85
CA GLN A 14 -7.36 9.18 11.73
C GLN A 14 -8.76 9.75 11.45
N LYS A 15 -9.84 9.04 11.77
CA LYS A 15 -11.22 9.59 11.72
C LYS A 15 -11.39 10.85 12.56
N ALA A 16 -10.64 11.01 13.66
CA ALA A 16 -10.72 12.20 14.52
C ALA A 16 -10.25 13.49 13.80
N LEU A 17 -9.44 13.34 12.75
CA LEU A 17 -8.97 14.44 11.90
C LEU A 17 -9.86 14.65 10.66
N GLY A 18 -10.96 13.91 10.54
CA GLY A 18 -11.90 13.99 9.41
C GLY A 18 -11.90 12.72 8.56
N ALA A 19 -13.07 12.40 8.00
CA ALA A 19 -13.30 11.20 7.22
C ALA A 19 -14.36 11.42 6.14
N VAL A 20 -14.21 10.72 5.02
CA VAL A 20 -15.25 10.54 4.00
C VAL A 20 -15.32 9.05 3.69
N GLU A 21 -16.50 8.46 3.89
CA GLU A 21 -16.71 7.02 3.72
C GLU A 21 -17.68 6.78 2.57
N GLU A 22 -17.23 6.04 1.56
CA GLU A 22 -18.00 5.73 0.37
C GLU A 22 -17.86 4.24 0.03
N GLU A 23 -18.82 3.71 -0.72
CA GLU A 23 -18.88 2.29 -1.08
C GLU A 23 -17.63 1.83 -1.85
N ARG A 24 -17.06 2.69 -2.71
CA ARG A 24 -15.91 2.36 -3.57
C ARG A 24 -14.56 2.55 -2.89
N GLY A 25 -14.52 3.36 -1.84
CA GLY A 25 -13.30 3.70 -1.12
C GLY A 25 -13.57 4.75 -0.06
N SER A 26 -12.72 4.80 0.95
CA SER A 26 -12.85 5.74 2.06
C SER A 26 -11.53 6.43 2.32
N ARG A 27 -11.59 7.63 2.90
CA ARG A 27 -10.43 8.45 3.20
C ARG A 27 -10.52 9.00 4.61
N TYR A 28 -9.40 8.94 5.34
CA TYR A 28 -9.33 9.26 6.77
C TYR A 28 -8.11 10.11 7.07
N GLY A 29 -8.24 11.02 8.02
CA GLY A 29 -7.16 11.92 8.43
C GLY A 29 -7.01 13.08 7.47
N HIS A 30 -7.97 14.01 7.46
CA HIS A 30 -7.96 15.16 6.55
C HIS A 30 -6.81 16.11 6.90
N ILE A 31 -5.96 16.42 5.92
CA ILE A 31 -4.76 17.25 6.06
C ILE A 31 -4.76 18.38 5.00
N PRO A 32 -5.69 19.34 5.10
CA PRO A 32 -5.89 20.38 4.09
C PRO A 32 -4.67 21.30 3.88
N GLN A 33 -3.73 21.30 4.82
CA GLN A 33 -2.46 22.03 4.75
C GLN A 33 -1.56 21.53 3.60
N ILE A 34 -1.71 20.26 3.18
CA ILE A 34 -0.99 19.70 2.04
C ILE A 34 -1.73 19.99 0.73
N ALA A 35 -3.02 19.66 0.68
CA ALA A 35 -3.93 20.00 -0.41
C ALA A 35 -5.38 19.88 0.07
N PRO A 36 -6.36 20.58 -0.55
CA PRO A 36 -7.74 20.60 -0.06
C PRO A 36 -8.39 19.22 0.13
N GLU A 37 -8.04 18.25 -0.71
CA GLU A 37 -8.56 16.87 -0.70
C GLU A 37 -7.51 15.84 -0.24
N ALA A 38 -6.49 16.29 0.50
CA ALA A 38 -5.44 15.41 1.02
C ALA A 38 -5.90 14.71 2.30
N TYR A 39 -5.72 13.39 2.34
CA TYR A 39 -5.95 12.56 3.51
C TYR A 39 -4.72 11.71 3.80
N ASN A 40 -4.60 11.26 5.05
CA ASN A 40 -3.54 10.36 5.45
C ASN A 40 -3.77 8.93 4.97
N ILE A 41 -4.99 8.44 5.10
CA ILE A 41 -5.33 7.05 4.78
C ILE A 41 -6.34 7.01 3.65
N TYR A 42 -6.11 6.14 2.67
CA TYR A 42 -7.09 5.78 1.65
C TYR A 42 -7.27 4.27 1.63
N THR A 43 -8.51 3.81 1.72
CA THR A 43 -8.91 2.42 1.55
C THR A 43 -9.82 2.29 0.33
N PHE A 44 -9.88 1.10 -0.23
CA PHE A 44 -10.63 0.81 -1.45
C PHE A 44 -11.44 -0.46 -1.26
N ALA A 45 -12.64 -0.52 -1.86
CA ALA A 45 -13.51 -1.68 -1.76
C ALA A 45 -12.74 -2.98 -2.11
N PRO A 46 -12.79 -4.03 -1.27
CA PRO A 46 -12.10 -5.27 -1.55
C PRO A 46 -12.46 -5.89 -2.90
N LEU A 47 -11.51 -6.59 -3.51
CA LEU A 47 -11.72 -7.27 -4.77
C LEU A 47 -12.62 -8.49 -4.60
N THR A 48 -13.49 -8.69 -5.60
CA THR A 48 -14.16 -9.98 -5.78
C THR A 48 -13.18 -10.99 -6.39
N GLU A 49 -13.43 -12.28 -6.19
CA GLU A 49 -12.62 -13.35 -6.78
C GLU A 49 -12.54 -13.25 -8.31
N GLY A 50 -13.63 -12.84 -8.98
CA GLY A 50 -13.62 -12.62 -10.43
C GLY A 50 -12.72 -11.47 -10.88
N ARG A 51 -12.66 -10.37 -10.10
CA ARG A 51 -11.74 -9.25 -10.39
C ARG A 51 -10.30 -9.63 -10.10
N LEU A 52 -10.06 -10.39 -9.03
CA LEU A 52 -8.74 -10.91 -8.69
C LEU A 52 -8.20 -11.83 -9.79
N ALA A 53 -9.01 -12.77 -10.29
CA ALA A 53 -8.63 -13.65 -11.38
C ALA A 53 -8.25 -12.88 -12.66
N LEU A 54 -8.95 -11.79 -12.97
CA LEU A 54 -8.60 -10.91 -14.08
C LEU A 54 -7.25 -10.22 -13.86
N VAL A 55 -6.93 -9.81 -12.62
CA VAL A 55 -5.62 -9.23 -12.28
C VAL A 55 -4.52 -10.26 -12.51
N GLU A 56 -4.69 -11.49 -12.00
CA GLU A 56 -3.71 -12.57 -12.16
C GLU A 56 -3.51 -12.95 -13.64
N GLN A 57 -4.59 -12.99 -14.43
CA GLN A 57 -4.53 -13.19 -15.87
C GLN A 57 -3.73 -12.08 -16.57
N ASN A 58 -3.98 -10.82 -16.24
CA ASN A 58 -3.31 -9.67 -16.85
C ASN A 58 -1.81 -9.61 -16.48
N ILE A 59 -1.45 -9.98 -15.25
CA ILE A 59 -0.06 -10.04 -14.81
C ILE A 59 0.63 -11.32 -15.32
N GLY A 60 -0.15 -12.35 -15.65
CA GLY A 60 0.34 -13.66 -16.10
C GLY A 60 0.93 -14.50 -14.97
N ARG A 61 0.53 -14.27 -13.71
CA ARG A 61 0.92 -15.08 -12.55
C ARG A 61 -0.02 -14.89 -11.37
N GLU A 62 -0.01 -15.84 -10.44
CA GLU A 62 -0.78 -15.78 -9.20
C GLU A 62 -0.25 -14.73 -8.22
N ILE A 63 -1.17 -14.11 -7.47
CA ILE A 63 -0.85 -13.20 -6.38
C ILE A 63 -0.51 -14.03 -5.13
N PRO A 64 0.58 -13.72 -4.39
CA PRO A 64 0.92 -14.40 -3.14
C PRO A 64 -0.26 -14.47 -2.16
N CYS A 65 -0.51 -15.63 -1.53
CA CYS A 65 -1.78 -15.89 -0.83
C CYS A 65 -2.10 -14.87 0.28
N GLN A 66 -1.08 -14.37 0.98
CA GLN A 66 -1.26 -13.36 2.03
C GLN A 66 -1.74 -12.04 1.44
N TYR A 67 -1.17 -11.62 0.30
CA TYR A 67 -1.56 -10.41 -0.38
C TYR A 67 -2.92 -10.55 -1.08
N ARG A 68 -3.21 -11.71 -1.65
CA ARG A 68 -4.56 -12.05 -2.13
C ARG A 68 -5.60 -11.87 -1.02
N THR A 69 -5.34 -12.41 0.17
CA THR A 69 -6.25 -12.30 1.31
C THR A 69 -6.47 -10.84 1.71
N PHE A 70 -5.40 -10.02 1.71
CA PHE A 70 -5.52 -8.57 1.92
C PHE A 70 -6.44 -7.91 0.87
N LEU A 71 -6.22 -8.18 -0.42
CA LEU A 71 -6.98 -7.58 -1.50
C LEU A 71 -8.47 -7.94 -1.47
N THR A 72 -8.82 -9.17 -1.07
CA THR A 72 -10.21 -9.66 -1.10
C THR A 72 -10.97 -9.48 0.21
N HIS A 73 -10.29 -9.37 1.35
CA HIS A 73 -10.95 -9.28 2.66
C HIS A 73 -10.72 -7.95 3.39
N VAL A 74 -9.75 -7.15 2.96
CA VAL A 74 -9.35 -5.92 3.68
C VAL A 74 -9.48 -4.68 2.81
N SER A 75 -8.72 -4.60 1.72
CA SER A 75 -8.74 -3.41 0.84
C SER A 75 -8.07 -3.70 -0.50
N ASN A 76 -8.66 -3.22 -1.60
CA ASN A 76 -8.05 -3.28 -2.93
C ASN A 76 -6.88 -2.28 -3.03
N GLY A 77 -5.71 -2.62 -2.48
CA GLY A 77 -4.62 -1.68 -2.25
C GLY A 77 -4.94 -0.73 -1.08
N MET A 78 -4.00 0.13 -0.71
CA MET A 78 -4.17 1.09 0.40
C MET A 78 -3.09 2.16 0.34
N HIS A 79 -3.41 3.39 0.73
CA HIS A 79 -2.42 4.43 0.96
C HIS A 79 -2.37 4.78 2.44
N ILE A 80 -1.15 4.88 2.98
CA ILE A 80 -0.91 5.09 4.41
C ILE A 80 -0.01 6.32 4.59
N PHE A 81 -0.43 7.24 5.46
CA PHE A 81 0.19 8.53 5.75
C PHE A 81 0.53 9.35 4.50
N HIS A 82 -0.50 9.81 3.78
CA HIS A 82 -0.38 10.61 2.57
C HIS A 82 0.53 9.95 1.51
N ARG A 83 0.31 8.65 1.29
CA ARG A 83 1.08 7.81 0.36
C ARG A 83 2.56 7.66 0.74
N CYS A 84 2.96 7.87 1.99
CA CYS A 84 4.30 7.48 2.46
C CYS A 84 4.56 6.01 2.14
N LEU A 85 3.61 5.14 2.50
CA LEU A 85 3.53 3.74 2.09
C LEU A 85 2.29 3.55 1.23
N SER A 86 2.43 2.84 0.11
CA SER A 86 1.31 2.41 -0.73
C SER A 86 1.36 0.90 -0.95
N LEU A 87 0.22 0.25 -0.73
CA LEU A 87 -0.07 -1.12 -1.13
C LEU A 87 -0.87 -1.08 -2.43
N LEU A 88 -0.43 -1.84 -3.43
CA LEU A 88 -0.97 -1.79 -4.79
C LEU A 88 -2.25 -2.62 -4.93
N GLY A 89 -3.11 -2.25 -5.86
CA GLY A 89 -4.34 -2.99 -6.14
C GLY A 89 -4.68 -2.97 -7.62
N LEU A 90 -5.94 -3.21 -7.93
CA LEU A 90 -6.53 -2.98 -9.24
C LEU A 90 -7.03 -1.54 -9.31
N GLN A 91 -6.42 -0.71 -10.14
CA GLN A 91 -6.80 0.70 -10.24
C GLN A 91 -8.17 0.89 -10.92
N GLY A 92 -8.45 0.07 -11.94
CA GLY A 92 -9.65 0.21 -12.76
C GLY A 92 -9.66 1.50 -13.59
N GLU A 93 -10.84 1.97 -13.98
CA GLU A 93 -11.00 3.21 -14.74
C GLU A 93 -10.84 4.45 -13.85
N ILE A 94 -9.89 5.31 -14.18
CA ILE A 94 -9.69 6.59 -13.49
C ILE A 94 -10.73 7.59 -13.99
N ASN A 95 -11.64 8.02 -13.11
CA ASN A 95 -12.56 9.12 -13.41
C ASN A 95 -12.17 10.40 -12.65
N ARG A 96 -11.34 11.22 -13.29
CA ARG A 96 -10.87 12.50 -12.71
C ARG A 96 -11.98 13.51 -12.45
N LYS A 97 -13.14 13.40 -13.12
CA LYS A 97 -14.28 14.31 -12.90
C LYS A 97 -15.03 13.98 -11.61
N LEU A 98 -15.07 12.71 -11.23
CA LEU A 98 -15.73 12.24 -10.01
C LEU A 98 -14.80 12.23 -8.79
N GLY A 99 -13.54 12.66 -8.94
CA GLY A 99 -12.55 12.62 -7.86
C GLY A 99 -12.14 11.21 -7.40
N ALA A 100 -12.75 10.15 -7.97
CA ALA A 100 -12.47 8.76 -7.66
C ALA A 100 -11.07 8.39 -8.16
N GLN A 101 -10.14 8.23 -7.23
CA GLN A 101 -8.83 7.64 -7.48
C GLN A 101 -8.85 6.22 -6.94
N GLY A 102 -8.55 5.23 -7.79
CA GLY A 102 -8.27 3.86 -7.33
C GLY A 102 -6.88 3.76 -6.72
N PRO A 103 -6.49 2.57 -6.23
CA PRO A 103 -5.11 2.30 -5.80
C PRO A 103 -4.12 2.49 -6.97
N PHE A 104 -2.83 2.48 -6.67
CA PHE A 104 -1.82 2.28 -7.70
C PHE A 104 -1.88 0.84 -8.24
N ASP A 105 -1.73 0.70 -9.56
CA ASP A 105 -2.02 -0.55 -10.24
C ASP A 105 -0.91 -1.59 -10.08
N LEU A 106 -1.29 -2.82 -9.75
CA LEU A 106 -0.39 -3.97 -9.61
C LEU A 106 0.38 -4.30 -10.88
N SER A 107 -0.17 -4.01 -12.07
CA SER A 107 0.50 -4.29 -13.34
C SER A 107 1.74 -3.41 -13.55
N ILE A 108 1.84 -2.26 -12.89
CA ILE A 108 2.97 -1.33 -13.07
C ILE A 108 4.29 -2.03 -12.73
N PRO A 109 4.58 -2.44 -11.48
CA PRO A 109 5.86 -3.07 -11.16
C PRO A 109 5.92 -4.56 -11.50
N ASN A 110 4.78 -5.20 -11.84
CA ASN A 110 4.78 -6.62 -12.18
C ASN A 110 4.84 -6.91 -13.69
N VAL A 111 4.57 -5.92 -14.54
CA VAL A 111 4.58 -6.05 -16.01
C VAL A 111 5.43 -4.95 -16.66
N TYR A 112 5.08 -3.68 -16.46
CA TYR A 112 5.62 -2.58 -17.28
C TYR A 112 6.96 -2.03 -16.78
N GLU A 113 7.10 -1.85 -15.46
CA GLU A 113 8.26 -1.28 -14.78
C GLU A 113 8.96 -2.32 -13.90
N ARG A 114 8.87 -3.59 -14.28
CA ARG A 114 9.47 -4.67 -13.52
C ARG A 114 11.01 -4.53 -13.50
N PRO A 115 11.67 -4.53 -12.32
CA PRO A 115 13.13 -4.53 -12.24
C PRO A 115 13.75 -5.68 -13.05
N SER A 116 14.80 -5.38 -13.82
CA SER A 116 15.39 -6.34 -14.77
C SER A 116 16.03 -7.55 -14.09
N ASN A 117 16.46 -7.41 -12.84
CA ASN A 117 17.02 -8.50 -12.04
C ASN A 117 15.95 -9.30 -11.26
N ALA A 118 14.65 -9.01 -11.43
CA ALA A 118 13.57 -9.71 -10.76
C ALA A 118 13.15 -11.01 -11.47
N ASP A 119 13.53 -12.16 -10.90
CA ASP A 119 13.11 -13.48 -11.39
C ASP A 119 11.59 -13.72 -11.26
N ALA A 120 11.07 -14.80 -11.86
CA ALA A 120 9.64 -15.09 -11.90
C ALA A 120 8.98 -15.28 -10.52
N SER A 121 9.75 -15.59 -9.47
CA SER A 121 9.23 -15.74 -8.11
C SER A 121 8.87 -14.41 -7.46
N CYS A 122 9.40 -13.27 -7.93
CA CYS A 122 9.18 -11.97 -7.32
C CYS A 122 7.82 -11.38 -7.72
N PHE A 123 7.01 -10.97 -6.74
CA PHE A 123 5.74 -10.29 -6.92
C PHE A 123 5.71 -8.99 -6.13
N PHE A 124 5.59 -7.86 -6.82
CA PHE A 124 5.61 -6.52 -6.23
C PHE A 124 4.24 -6.13 -5.71
N ILE A 125 4.18 -5.67 -4.46
CA ILE A 125 2.94 -5.45 -3.72
C ILE A 125 2.77 -4.00 -3.23
N GLY A 126 3.82 -3.18 -3.29
CA GLY A 126 3.81 -1.86 -2.67
C GLY A 126 5.10 -1.10 -2.87
N GLY A 127 5.20 0.03 -2.19
CA GLY A 127 6.39 0.87 -2.22
C GLY A 127 6.26 2.16 -1.43
N TYR A 128 7.34 2.94 -1.40
CA TYR A 128 7.40 4.22 -0.70
C TYR A 128 7.51 5.39 -1.68
N SER A 129 6.73 6.44 -1.45
CA SER A 129 6.65 7.58 -2.40
C SER A 129 7.86 8.51 -2.39
N TYR A 130 8.75 8.41 -1.41
CA TYR A 130 9.91 9.29 -1.33
C TYR A 130 10.89 9.06 -2.48
N ASP A 131 11.20 7.80 -2.77
CA ASP A 131 12.19 7.38 -3.77
C ASP A 131 11.65 6.34 -4.77
N ALA A 132 10.34 6.03 -4.70
CA ALA A 132 9.69 4.99 -5.48
C ALA A 132 10.33 3.59 -5.31
N SER A 133 10.94 3.34 -4.15
CA SER A 133 11.36 2.02 -3.70
C SER A 133 10.18 1.07 -3.59
N ASN A 134 10.47 -0.22 -3.70
CA ASN A 134 9.47 -1.27 -3.84
C ASN A 134 9.38 -2.17 -2.61
N LEU A 135 8.21 -2.78 -2.45
CA LEU A 135 7.96 -3.93 -1.60
C LEU A 135 7.60 -5.12 -2.50
N TYR A 136 8.22 -6.27 -2.26
CA TYR A 136 7.90 -7.49 -2.99
C TYR A 136 7.89 -8.72 -2.10
N MET A 137 7.23 -9.77 -2.58
CA MET A 137 7.19 -11.10 -1.97
C MET A 137 7.77 -12.12 -2.96
N ARG A 138 8.19 -13.28 -2.45
CA ARG A 138 8.62 -14.40 -3.30
C ARG A 138 7.64 -15.57 -3.21
N SER A 139 7.42 -16.26 -4.32
CA SER A 139 6.63 -17.51 -4.35
C SER A 139 7.14 -18.50 -3.30
N GLY A 140 6.23 -19.06 -2.51
CA GLY A 140 6.55 -20.01 -1.44
C GLY A 140 7.13 -19.37 -0.15
N SER A 141 7.32 -18.05 -0.12
CA SER A 141 7.79 -17.33 1.06
C SER A 141 6.68 -16.50 1.69
N GLN A 142 6.72 -16.37 3.01
CA GLN A 142 5.88 -15.42 3.75
C GLN A 142 6.54 -14.04 3.87
N LYS A 143 7.86 -13.96 3.59
CA LYS A 143 8.65 -12.75 3.77
C LYS A 143 8.22 -11.64 2.82
N VAL A 144 8.39 -10.41 3.29
CA VAL A 144 8.32 -9.20 2.47
C VAL A 144 9.72 -8.59 2.41
N PHE A 145 10.11 -8.11 1.24
CA PHE A 145 11.40 -7.49 0.99
C PHE A 145 11.20 -6.05 0.56
N TYR A 146 12.03 -5.16 1.09
CA TYR A 146 12.16 -3.78 0.66
C TYR A 146 13.40 -3.62 -0.19
N CYS A 147 13.28 -2.98 -1.35
CA CYS A 147 14.39 -2.79 -2.28
C CYS A 147 14.28 -1.45 -3.05
N PRO A 148 15.38 -0.99 -3.69
CA PRO A 148 15.33 0.15 -4.61
C PRO A 148 14.34 -0.05 -5.76
N ARG A 149 14.00 1.05 -6.44
CA ARG A 149 13.05 1.06 -7.56
C ARG A 149 13.42 0.06 -8.67
N TRP A 150 14.71 -0.06 -8.98
CA TRP A 150 15.20 -0.78 -10.16
C TRP A 150 16.09 -1.99 -9.85
N ASP A 151 16.22 -2.36 -8.58
CA ASP A 151 17.08 -3.46 -8.12
C ASP A 151 16.38 -4.22 -7.00
N ILE A 152 16.23 -5.56 -7.15
CA ILE A 152 15.62 -6.41 -6.13
C ILE A 152 16.56 -6.83 -4.99
N THR A 153 17.80 -6.32 -4.93
CA THR A 153 18.70 -6.55 -3.81
C THR A 153 18.05 -6.02 -2.52
N PRO A 154 17.68 -6.88 -1.54
CA PRO A 154 16.97 -6.43 -0.37
C PRO A 154 17.82 -5.48 0.48
N LEU A 155 17.24 -4.34 0.85
CA LEU A 155 17.78 -3.44 1.87
C LEU A 155 17.21 -3.75 3.26
N LYS A 156 16.02 -4.36 3.31
CA LYS A 156 15.37 -4.86 4.52
C LYS A 156 14.41 -6.00 4.18
N GLU A 157 14.18 -6.88 5.14
CA GLU A 157 13.18 -7.94 5.06
C GLU A 157 12.36 -8.06 6.36
N TRP A 158 11.15 -8.57 6.23
CA TRP A 158 10.25 -8.96 7.32
C TRP A 158 9.89 -10.44 7.18
N ASN A 159 9.60 -11.13 8.28
CA ASN A 159 9.26 -12.56 8.25
C ASN A 159 7.87 -12.84 7.71
N SER A 160 6.98 -11.84 7.74
CA SER A 160 5.62 -11.95 7.20
C SER A 160 5.06 -10.62 6.68
N PHE A 161 4.00 -10.68 5.85
CA PHE A 161 3.23 -9.50 5.48
C PHE A 161 2.60 -8.79 6.70
N SER A 162 2.19 -9.57 7.71
CA SER A 162 1.61 -9.03 8.94
C SER A 162 2.62 -8.21 9.74
N GLU A 163 3.83 -8.75 9.93
CA GLU A 163 4.92 -8.07 10.62
C GLU A 163 5.30 -6.76 9.91
N MET A 164 5.49 -6.82 8.59
CA MET A 164 5.79 -5.63 7.78
C MET A 164 4.74 -4.53 7.96
N LEU A 165 3.45 -4.87 7.83
CA LEU A 165 2.40 -3.87 7.87
C LEU A 165 2.20 -3.29 9.27
N ILE A 166 2.33 -4.09 10.32
CA ILE A 166 2.24 -3.63 11.72
C ILE A 166 3.40 -2.70 12.04
N GLU A 167 4.63 -3.12 11.74
CA GLU A 167 5.82 -2.32 12.01
C GLU A 167 5.76 -0.99 11.26
N GLU A 168 5.40 -1.01 9.98
CA GLU A 168 5.37 0.21 9.17
C GLU A 168 4.23 1.16 9.55
N ILE A 169 3.07 0.65 9.97
CA ILE A 169 2.00 1.49 10.54
C ILE A 169 2.52 2.20 11.80
N GLN A 170 3.15 1.47 12.72
CA GLN A 170 3.66 2.03 13.97
C GLN A 170 4.79 3.04 13.73
N ARG A 171 5.74 2.68 12.86
CA ARG A 171 6.89 3.50 12.48
C ARG A 171 6.43 4.79 11.81
N LEU A 172 5.60 4.72 10.76
CA LEU A 172 5.11 5.91 10.08
C LEU A 172 4.24 6.77 11.00
N LYS A 173 3.39 6.18 11.85
CA LYS A 173 2.64 6.93 12.87
C LYS A 173 3.57 7.72 13.78
N SER A 174 4.69 7.14 14.23
CA SER A 174 5.65 7.83 15.09
C SER A 174 6.31 9.06 14.43
N LEU A 175 6.33 9.10 13.09
CA LEU A 175 6.87 10.20 12.28
C LEU A 175 5.85 11.30 11.98
N HIS A 176 4.57 11.09 12.31
CA HIS A 176 3.50 12.07 12.10
C HIS A 176 3.07 12.70 13.44
N GLY A 177 2.65 13.95 13.38
CA GLY A 177 2.07 14.68 14.49
C GLY A 177 0.63 14.24 14.77
N ALA A 178 0.07 14.73 15.89
CA ALA A 178 -1.34 14.52 16.21
C ALA A 178 -2.29 15.19 15.21
N ASP A 179 -1.81 16.21 14.50
CA ASP A 179 -2.48 16.89 13.38
C ASP A 179 -2.39 16.11 12.06
N GLY A 180 -1.76 14.93 12.07
CA GLY A 180 -1.58 14.10 10.89
C GLY A 180 -0.46 14.54 9.96
N MET A 181 0.28 15.61 10.27
CA MET A 181 1.36 16.13 9.43
C MET A 181 2.67 15.41 9.70
N LEU A 182 3.50 15.20 8.68
CA LEU A 182 4.84 14.66 8.85
C LEU A 182 5.71 15.65 9.65
N LYS A 183 6.22 15.23 10.81
CA LYS A 183 7.10 16.04 11.68
C LYS A 183 8.60 15.77 11.47
N SER A 184 8.94 14.95 10.48
CA SER A 184 10.30 14.55 10.16
C SER A 184 10.62 14.86 8.68
N THR A 185 11.83 14.53 8.24
CA THR A 185 12.18 14.65 6.82
C THR A 185 11.45 13.59 5.98
N ARG A 186 11.15 13.88 4.71
CA ARG A 186 10.54 12.88 3.81
C ARG A 186 11.41 11.62 3.66
N ARG A 187 12.73 11.74 3.79
CA ARG A 187 13.64 10.59 3.74
C ARG A 187 13.39 9.60 4.87
N SER A 188 13.01 10.06 6.06
CA SER A 188 12.77 9.17 7.19
C SER A 188 11.53 8.30 7.00
N THR A 189 10.71 8.54 5.98
CA THR A 189 9.55 7.68 5.69
C THR A 189 9.96 6.37 5.02
N LEU A 190 11.23 6.19 4.65
CA LEU A 190 11.76 4.89 4.23
C LEU A 190 11.93 3.95 5.44
N PRO A 191 11.82 2.62 5.26
CA PRO A 191 11.87 1.64 6.35
C PRO A 191 13.30 1.29 6.79
N ILE A 192 14.26 2.19 6.55
CA ILE A 192 15.69 2.05 6.84
C ILE A 192 16.14 3.24 7.70
N ALA A 193 17.09 3.00 8.59
CA ALA A 193 17.66 4.00 9.50
C ALA A 193 18.60 4.97 8.75
#